data_AF-A0A803XPV6-F1
#
_entry.id   AF-A0A803XPV6-F1
#
_cell.length_a   1.000
_cell.length_b   1.000
_cell.length_c   1.000
_cell.angle_alpha   90.00
_cell.angle_beta   90.00
_cell.angle_gamma   90.00
#
_symmetry.space_group_name_H-M   'P 1'
#
loop_
_entity.id
_entity.type
_entity.pdbx_description
1 polymer ?
#
loop_
_entity_poly.entity_id
_entity_poly.type
_entity_poly.pdbx_seq_one_letter_code
_entity_poly.pdbx_strand_id
1 'polypeptide(L)'
;MLVFKNKMEMLLYLSQEYLIFFLLFFSLFKGQKAWIEKTFSKRECVYVIANNKDVTNKNGEETKQVEAQPEKWSISKHTQTYPTDAYGNLEFQGGGHSNKYIRVSYDTKPDSLLHLMVKDWQLELPKLLISVHGGLQNFEMQPKLKQVFGKGLIKAAMTTGAWIFTGGVSTDALKDHSSKSRGRICAIGIAPWGIVENKEDLIGKDVSL
;
A
#
# COMPACT_ATOMS: atom_id res chain seq x y z
N MET A 1 2.69 39.38 15.60
CA MET A 1 3.56 38.38 14.96
C MET A 1 4.08 37.45 16.05
N LEU A 2 3.45 36.29 16.22
CA LEU A 2 3.82 35.31 17.24
C LEU A 2 3.90 33.94 16.57
N VAL A 3 5.03 33.29 16.82
CA VAL A 3 5.50 32.04 16.23
C VAL A 3 4.76 30.86 16.87
N PHE A 4 4.12 30.02 16.06
CA PHE A 4 3.45 28.80 16.54
C PHE A 4 4.48 27.69 16.77
N LYS A 5 4.73 27.37 18.04
CA LYS A 5 5.44 26.15 18.47
C LYS A 5 4.43 25.27 19.23
N ASN A 6 4.36 24.01 18.82
CA ASN A 6 3.63 22.89 19.43
C ASN A 6 2.09 22.90 19.41
N LYS A 7 1.54 21.85 18.78
CA LYS A 7 0.14 21.68 18.36
C LYS A 7 -0.77 21.02 19.42
N MET A 8 -0.33 20.92 20.68
CA MET A 8 -1.11 20.26 21.76
C MET A 8 -1.75 21.20 22.80
N GLU A 9 -1.32 22.46 22.91
CA GLU A 9 -1.83 23.36 23.96
C GLU A 9 -3.14 24.09 23.62
N MET A 10 -3.67 23.93 22.41
CA MET A 10 -4.89 24.63 21.97
C MET A 10 -6.20 24.06 22.54
N LEU A 11 -6.15 22.93 23.27
CA LEU A 11 -7.36 22.17 23.62
C LEU A 11 -7.96 22.48 25.00
N LEU A 12 -7.35 23.35 25.82
CA LEU A 12 -7.84 23.62 27.17
C LEU A 12 -8.73 24.87 27.32
N TYR A 13 -9.06 25.58 26.22
CA TYR A 13 -9.74 26.89 26.30
C TYR A 13 -11.01 27.02 25.44
N LEU A 14 -11.89 26.02 25.44
CA LEU A 14 -13.21 26.15 24.79
C LEU A 14 -14.33 25.69 25.73
N SER A 15 -15.42 26.48 25.75
CA SER A 15 -16.57 26.32 26.64
C SER A 15 -17.18 24.90 26.62
N GLN A 16 -17.87 24.51 27.69
CA GLN A 16 -18.42 23.15 27.89
C GLN A 16 -19.22 22.61 26.69
N GLU A 17 -19.85 23.46 25.88
CA GLU A 17 -20.60 23.02 24.70
C GLU A 17 -19.70 22.51 23.57
N TYR A 18 -18.50 23.08 23.38
CA TYR A 18 -17.54 22.61 22.37
C TYR A 18 -16.78 21.35 22.83
N LEU A 19 -16.69 21.10 24.14
CA LEU A 19 -16.05 19.89 24.67
C LEU A 19 -16.82 18.63 24.27
N ILE A 20 -18.16 18.67 24.27
CA ILE A 20 -19.01 17.55 23.82
C ILE A 20 -18.83 17.32 22.32
N PHE A 21 -18.86 18.39 21.51
CA PHE A 21 -18.58 18.27 20.07
C PHE A 21 -17.16 17.76 19.80
N PHE A 22 -16.16 18.19 20.57
CA PHE A 22 -14.80 17.72 20.45
C PHE A 22 -14.65 16.25 20.85
N LEU A 23 -15.29 15.81 21.94
CA LEU A 23 -15.28 14.41 22.36
C LEU A 23 -16.04 13.50 21.38
N LEU A 24 -17.18 13.97 20.84
CA LEU A 24 -17.92 13.25 19.80
C LEU A 24 -17.12 13.18 18.50
N PHE A 25 -16.50 14.29 18.08
CA PHE A 25 -15.64 14.33 16.90
C PHE A 25 -14.41 13.43 17.08
N PHE A 26 -13.74 13.49 18.22
CA PHE A 26 -12.58 12.66 18.53
C PHE A 26 -12.97 11.18 18.64
N SER A 27 -14.10 10.85 19.26
CA SER A 27 -14.65 9.49 19.33
C SER A 27 -15.03 8.96 17.95
N LEU A 28 -15.67 9.78 17.12
CA LEU A 28 -15.98 9.47 15.72
C LEU A 28 -14.70 9.23 14.91
N PHE A 29 -13.68 10.07 15.08
CA PHE A 29 -12.39 9.94 14.39
C PHE A 29 -11.62 8.69 14.83
N LYS A 30 -11.67 8.35 16.13
CA LYS A 30 -11.08 7.11 16.69
C LYS A 30 -11.84 5.88 16.20
N GLY A 31 -13.17 5.96 16.09
CA GLY A 31 -14.04 4.92 15.51
C GLY A 31 -13.78 4.69 14.02
N GLN A 32 -13.51 5.76 13.26
CA GLN A 32 -13.12 5.71 11.85
C GLN A 32 -11.72 5.12 11.60
N LYS A 33 -10.87 4.89 12.60
CA LYS A 33 -9.62 4.12 12.40
C LYS A 33 -9.72 2.69 12.93
N ALA A 34 -10.59 2.46 13.92
CA ALA A 34 -10.85 1.13 14.45
C ALA A 34 -11.47 0.16 13.42
N TRP A 35 -12.16 0.66 12.38
CA TRP A 35 -12.71 -0.22 11.33
C TRP A 35 -11.61 -0.81 10.43
N ILE A 36 -10.52 -0.08 10.17
CA ILE A 36 -9.39 -0.55 9.34
C ILE A 36 -8.80 -1.81 9.97
N GLU A 37 -8.53 -1.76 11.27
CA GLU A 37 -7.94 -2.89 12.02
C GLU A 37 -8.88 -4.10 12.15
N LYS A 38 -10.19 -3.86 12.12
CA LYS A 38 -11.21 -4.92 12.13
C LYS A 38 -11.44 -5.54 10.76
N THR A 39 -11.18 -4.79 9.69
CA THR A 39 -11.53 -5.18 8.32
C THR A 39 -10.35 -5.75 7.57
N PHE A 40 -9.15 -5.18 7.78
CA PHE A 40 -7.95 -5.55 7.06
C PHE A 40 -7.02 -6.36 7.93
N SER A 41 -6.56 -7.46 7.35
CA SER A 41 -5.56 -8.33 7.93
C SER A 41 -4.28 -8.29 7.09
N LYS A 42 -3.18 -8.71 7.70
CA LYS A 42 -1.95 -9.13 7.04
C LYS A 42 -1.77 -10.63 7.26
N ARG A 43 -0.88 -11.24 6.47
CA ARG A 43 -0.39 -12.59 6.70
C ARG A 43 1.11 -12.58 6.92
N GLU A 44 1.57 -13.40 7.85
CA GLU A 44 2.98 -13.67 8.09
C GLU A 44 3.25 -15.17 7.87
N CYS A 45 4.44 -15.48 7.36
CA CYS A 45 4.90 -16.87 7.26
C CYS A 45 5.28 -17.36 8.67
N VAL A 46 4.66 -18.45 9.11
CA VAL A 46 4.89 -19.03 10.45
C VAL A 46 5.61 -20.37 10.38
N TYR A 47 5.76 -20.93 9.18
CA TYR A 47 6.46 -22.19 8.96
C TYR A 47 7.26 -22.13 7.66
N VAL A 48 8.56 -22.39 7.78
CA VAL A 48 9.49 -22.42 6.64
C VAL A 48 9.84 -23.87 6.36
N ILE A 49 9.61 -24.29 5.12
CA ILE A 49 10.00 -25.63 4.65
C ILE A 49 11.35 -25.48 3.97
N ALA A 50 12.37 -26.12 4.54
CA ALA A 50 13.68 -26.18 3.92
C ALA A 50 13.57 -26.94 2.59
N ASN A 51 13.97 -26.30 1.50
CA ASN A 51 14.00 -26.93 0.19
C ASN A 51 15.38 -27.62 0.04
N ASN A 52 15.47 -28.93 0.29
CA ASN A 52 16.70 -29.72 0.14
C ASN A 52 17.06 -29.95 -1.34
N LYS A 53 17.13 -28.89 -2.15
CA LYS A 53 17.52 -28.98 -3.57
C LYS A 53 18.94 -28.51 -3.88
N ASP A 54 19.73 -28.12 -2.88
CA ASP A 54 21.12 -27.65 -3.09
C ASP A 54 22.22 -28.61 -2.61
N VAL A 55 21.91 -29.84 -2.18
CA VAL A 55 22.94 -30.83 -1.84
C VAL A 55 22.51 -32.22 -2.30
N THR A 56 23.01 -32.68 -3.45
CA THR A 56 23.54 -34.04 -3.71
C THR A 56 23.64 -34.33 -5.22
N ASN A 57 24.75 -33.89 -5.84
CA ASN A 57 25.37 -34.68 -6.90
C ASN A 57 26.55 -35.42 -6.26
N LYS A 58 26.33 -36.65 -5.80
CA LYS A 58 27.24 -37.81 -5.90
C LYS A 58 26.80 -38.99 -5.01
N ASN A 59 26.51 -40.08 -5.73
CA ASN A 59 26.64 -41.51 -5.41
C ASN A 59 25.67 -42.14 -4.39
N GLY A 60 25.07 -43.24 -4.86
CA GLY A 60 23.96 -43.94 -4.24
C GLY A 60 24.35 -44.91 -3.13
N GLU A 61 23.33 -45.33 -2.40
CA GLU A 61 23.06 -46.71 -2.02
C GLU A 61 21.61 -46.80 -1.52
N GLU A 62 20.94 -47.89 -1.88
CA GLU A 62 19.53 -48.13 -1.60
C GLU A 62 19.30 -48.35 -0.11
N THR A 63 18.35 -47.62 0.48
CA THR A 63 17.62 -48.10 1.66
C THR A 63 16.18 -47.59 1.61
N LYS A 64 15.22 -48.52 1.56
CA LYS A 64 13.78 -48.24 1.63
C LYS A 64 13.45 -47.64 3.00
N GLN A 65 13.38 -46.32 3.09
CA GLN A 65 12.61 -45.63 4.12
C GLN A 65 11.34 -45.06 3.47
N VAL A 66 10.19 -45.23 4.14
CA VAL A 66 8.96 -44.51 3.79
C VAL A 66 9.21 -43.04 4.14
N GLU A 67 9.90 -42.35 3.25
CA GLU A 67 10.19 -40.94 3.39
C GLU A 67 8.88 -40.20 3.12
N ALA A 68 8.27 -39.66 4.19
CA ALA A 68 7.14 -38.77 4.06
C ALA A 68 7.54 -37.66 3.07
N GLN A 69 6.82 -37.58 1.94
CA GLN A 69 7.05 -36.54 0.94
C GLN A 69 7.22 -35.20 1.66
N PRO A 70 8.31 -34.45 1.40
CA PRO A 70 8.53 -33.18 2.06
C PRO A 70 7.28 -32.33 1.85
N GLU A 71 6.67 -31.88 2.95
CA GLU A 71 5.39 -31.21 2.91
C GLU A 71 5.46 -30.04 1.91
N LYS A 72 4.52 -29.97 0.97
CA LYS A 72 4.51 -28.90 -0.02
C LYS A 72 4.02 -27.62 0.63
N TRP A 73 4.80 -26.55 0.53
CA TRP A 73 4.41 -25.25 1.06
C TRP A 73 3.09 -24.79 0.40
N SER A 74 2.10 -24.47 1.23
CA SER A 74 0.87 -23.80 0.85
C SER A 74 0.59 -22.61 1.76
N ILE A 75 -0.06 -21.58 1.21
CA ILE A 75 -0.44 -20.36 1.94
C ILE A 75 -1.34 -20.70 3.14
N SER A 76 -2.30 -21.60 2.95
CA SER A 76 -3.29 -21.94 3.98
C SER A 76 -2.70 -22.62 5.21
N LYS A 77 -1.62 -23.39 5.05
CA LYS A 77 -1.00 -24.16 6.15
C LYS A 77 0.15 -23.44 6.84
N HIS A 78 0.91 -22.63 6.09
CA HIS A 78 2.19 -22.11 6.57
C HIS A 78 2.20 -20.58 6.76
N THR A 79 1.04 -19.95 6.58
CA THR A 79 0.86 -18.54 6.93
C THR A 79 -0.23 -18.40 7.98
N GLN A 80 -0.05 -17.43 8.86
CA GLN A 80 -1.05 -17.03 9.84
C GLN A 80 -1.53 -15.62 9.55
N THR A 81 -2.83 -15.40 9.78
CA THR A 81 -3.48 -14.11 9.57
C THR A 81 -3.50 -13.32 10.87
N TYR A 82 -3.18 -12.03 10.79
CA TYR A 82 -3.20 -11.08 11.91
C TYR A 82 -3.87 -9.78 11.46
N PRO A 83 -4.44 -8.96 12.37
CA PRO A 83 -4.86 -7.60 12.02
C PRO A 83 -3.71 -6.82 11.38
N THR A 84 -4.01 -5.98 10.39
CA THR A 84 -2.96 -5.18 9.76
C THR A 84 -2.38 -4.16 10.76
N ASP A 85 -1.06 -4.00 10.72
CA ASP A 85 -0.29 -3.09 11.56
C ASP A 85 0.60 -2.17 10.72
N ALA A 86 0.38 -2.08 9.41
CA ALA A 86 1.17 -1.24 8.51
C ALA A 86 0.22 -0.44 7.62
N TYR A 87 -0.14 0.75 8.07
CA TYR A 87 -0.97 1.70 7.32
C TYR A 87 -0.74 3.13 7.79
N GLY A 88 -0.86 4.08 6.88
CA GLY A 88 -0.60 5.48 7.22
C GLY A 88 -0.43 6.39 6.01
N ASN A 89 0.25 7.50 6.26
CA ASN A 89 0.69 8.43 5.22
C ASN A 89 2.19 8.24 4.95
N LEU A 90 2.57 8.40 3.68
CA LEU A 90 3.92 8.25 3.16
C LEU A 90 4.31 9.49 2.36
N GLU A 91 5.33 10.19 2.83
CA GLU A 91 5.93 11.35 2.19
C GLU A 91 7.33 11.00 1.70
N PHE A 92 7.54 11.12 0.40
CA PHE A 92 8.88 10.99 -0.16
C PHE A 92 9.63 12.30 0.07
N GLN A 93 10.90 12.22 0.46
CA GLN A 93 11.74 13.40 0.64
C GLN A 93 11.73 14.27 -0.63
N GLY A 94 11.36 15.55 -0.48
CA GLY A 94 11.23 16.50 -1.59
C GLY A 94 9.89 16.48 -2.32
N GLY A 95 8.97 15.59 -1.97
CA GLY A 95 7.58 15.59 -2.45
C GLY A 95 6.66 16.22 -1.43
N GLY A 96 6.19 17.45 -1.67
CA GLY A 96 5.19 18.12 -0.81
C GLY A 96 3.79 17.47 -0.82
N HIS A 97 3.68 16.17 -1.09
CA HIS A 97 2.43 15.42 -1.23
C HIS A 97 2.44 14.20 -0.31
N SER A 98 1.46 14.16 0.59
CA SER A 98 1.19 13.03 1.47
C SER A 98 0.45 11.93 0.71
N ASN A 99 1.08 10.77 0.53
CA ASN A 99 0.47 9.59 -0.09
C ASN A 99 -0.10 8.69 1.00
N LYS A 100 -1.09 7.84 0.68
CA LYS A 100 -1.65 6.87 1.65
C LYS A 100 -1.21 5.46 1.30
N TYR A 101 -0.96 4.65 2.33
CA TYR A 101 -0.62 3.24 2.14
C TYR A 101 -1.31 2.35 3.17
N ILE A 102 -1.48 1.08 2.80
CA ILE A 102 -1.96 0.01 3.67
C ILE A 102 -1.38 -1.33 3.20
N ARG A 103 -0.87 -2.13 4.13
CA ARG A 103 -0.55 -3.54 3.91
C ARG A 103 -1.82 -4.37 4.12
N VAL A 104 -2.15 -5.22 3.15
CA VAL A 104 -3.32 -6.10 3.21
C VAL A 104 -2.94 -7.53 2.83
N SER A 105 -3.74 -8.49 3.29
CA SER A 105 -3.65 -9.90 2.90
C SER A 105 -4.20 -10.11 1.49
N TYR A 106 -3.72 -11.16 0.81
CA TYR A 106 -4.10 -11.49 -0.57
C TYR A 106 -5.60 -11.82 -0.73
N ASP A 107 -6.24 -12.27 0.34
CA ASP A 107 -7.66 -12.67 0.42
C ASP A 107 -8.57 -11.52 0.89
N THR A 108 -8.05 -10.30 0.97
CA THR A 108 -8.84 -9.11 1.29
C THR A 108 -9.92 -8.88 0.24
N LYS A 109 -11.16 -8.66 0.68
CA LYS A 109 -12.29 -8.39 -0.22
C LYS A 109 -12.06 -7.08 -1.00
N PRO A 110 -12.21 -7.06 -2.33
CA PRO A 110 -12.08 -5.84 -3.13
C PRO A 110 -13.02 -4.72 -2.68
N ASP A 111 -14.24 -5.06 -2.24
CA ASP A 111 -15.22 -4.08 -1.76
C ASP A 111 -14.72 -3.29 -0.54
N SER A 112 -13.97 -3.95 0.36
CA SER A 112 -13.35 -3.29 1.51
C SER A 112 -12.28 -2.29 1.07
N LEU A 113 -11.45 -2.67 0.08
CA LEU A 113 -10.44 -1.77 -0.50
C LEU A 113 -11.09 -0.58 -1.21
N LEU A 114 -12.16 -0.81 -1.97
CA LEU A 114 -12.91 0.26 -2.62
C LEU A 114 -13.53 1.21 -1.59
N HIS A 115 -14.09 0.67 -0.50
CA HIS A 115 -14.60 1.47 0.61
C HIS A 115 -13.50 2.36 1.19
N LEU A 116 -12.34 1.79 1.52
CA LEU A 116 -11.17 2.53 2.03
C LEU A 116 -10.78 3.67 1.08
N MET A 117 -10.65 3.37 -0.21
CA MET A 117 -10.24 4.32 -1.23
C MET A 117 -11.23 5.49 -1.39
N VAL A 118 -12.53 5.21 -1.45
CA VAL A 118 -13.55 6.23 -1.72
C VAL A 118 -13.96 6.99 -0.46
N LYS A 119 -14.10 6.30 0.68
CA LYS A 119 -14.65 6.89 1.91
C LYS A 119 -13.58 7.51 2.79
N ASP A 120 -12.51 6.78 3.06
CA ASP A 120 -11.48 7.22 4.01
C ASP A 120 -10.38 8.02 3.32
N TRP A 121 -9.96 7.58 2.14
CA TRP A 121 -8.96 8.29 1.35
C TRP A 121 -9.57 9.40 0.48
N GLN A 122 -10.91 9.48 0.44
CA GLN A 122 -11.68 10.52 -0.26
C GLN A 122 -11.31 10.62 -1.75
N LEU A 123 -11.03 9.48 -2.37
CA LEU A 123 -10.82 9.40 -3.81
C LEU A 123 -12.17 9.49 -4.52
N GLU A 124 -12.22 10.27 -5.59
CA GLU A 124 -13.40 10.30 -6.46
C GLU A 124 -13.54 8.95 -7.18
N LEU A 125 -14.74 8.37 -7.16
CA LEU A 125 -15.02 7.10 -7.81
C LEU A 125 -14.71 7.21 -9.31
N PRO A 126 -13.87 6.32 -9.88
CA PRO A 126 -13.45 6.46 -11.27
C PRO A 126 -14.56 5.99 -12.20
N LYS A 127 -14.62 6.61 -13.39
CA LYS A 127 -15.46 6.14 -14.50
C LYS A 127 -14.77 5.07 -15.34
N LEU A 128 -13.45 4.95 -15.21
CA LEU A 128 -12.60 4.05 -15.98
C LEU A 128 -11.39 3.63 -15.15
N LEU A 129 -10.93 2.40 -15.34
CA LEU A 129 -9.68 1.90 -14.76
C LEU A 129 -8.65 1.70 -15.87
N ILE A 130 -7.44 2.24 -15.69
CA ILE A 130 -6.32 2.02 -16.58
C ILE A 130 -5.30 1.18 -15.82
N SER A 131 -5.02 -0.03 -16.29
CA SER A 131 -3.98 -0.88 -15.70
C SER A 131 -2.72 -0.88 -16.55
N VAL A 132 -1.60 -0.51 -15.94
CA VAL A 132 -0.29 -0.50 -16.59
C VAL A 132 0.56 -1.60 -15.96
N HIS A 133 0.97 -2.57 -16.76
CA HIS A 133 1.83 -3.66 -16.34
C HIS A 133 3.12 -3.65 -17.17
N GLY A 134 4.25 -3.93 -16.52
CA GLY A 134 5.53 -4.16 -17.19
C GLY A 134 5.72 -5.63 -17.56
N GLY A 135 6.64 -5.90 -18.49
CA GLY A 135 7.11 -7.26 -18.78
C GLY A 135 8.09 -7.78 -17.72
N LEU A 136 8.34 -9.10 -17.73
CA LEU A 136 9.25 -9.77 -16.80
C LEU A 136 10.74 -9.42 -17.02
N GLN A 137 11.08 -8.91 -18.20
CA GLN A 137 12.42 -8.48 -18.57
C GLN A 137 12.53 -6.96 -18.48
N ASN A 138 13.70 -6.46 -18.08
CA ASN A 138 14.04 -5.04 -18.04
C ASN A 138 13.97 -4.45 -19.45
N PHE A 139 12.78 -3.98 -19.83
CA PHE A 139 12.57 -3.26 -21.08
C PHE A 139 12.92 -1.79 -20.86
N GLU A 140 14.10 -1.40 -21.33
CA GLU A 140 14.50 0.01 -21.32
C GLU A 140 13.88 0.73 -22.52
N MET A 141 12.83 1.49 -22.25
CA MET A 141 12.14 2.28 -23.26
C MET A 141 13.01 3.48 -23.66
N GLN A 142 13.11 3.76 -24.96
CA GLN A 142 13.78 4.97 -25.44
C GLN A 142 13.19 6.24 -24.77
N PRO A 143 14.01 7.22 -24.36
CA PRO A 143 13.54 8.38 -23.59
C PRO A 143 12.38 9.14 -24.24
N LYS A 144 12.41 9.30 -25.57
CA LYS A 144 11.36 9.96 -26.35
C LYS A 144 10.02 9.22 -26.27
N LEU A 145 10.05 7.89 -26.30
CA LEU A 145 8.85 7.07 -26.20
C LEU A 145 8.29 7.09 -24.76
N LYS A 146 9.16 7.04 -23.73
CA LYS A 146 8.76 7.19 -22.31
C LYS A 146 8.04 8.53 -22.09
N GLN A 147 8.53 9.61 -22.71
CA GLN A 147 7.92 10.93 -22.62
C GLN A 147 6.55 11.00 -23.31
N VAL A 148 6.43 10.52 -24.55
CA VAL A 148 5.16 10.55 -25.30
C VAL A 148 4.12 9.66 -24.62
N PHE A 149 4.52 8.46 -24.19
CA PHE A 149 3.66 7.53 -23.45
C PHE A 149 3.16 8.15 -22.14
N GLY A 150 4.06 8.69 -21.32
CA GLY A 150 3.70 9.33 -20.05
C GLY A 150 2.72 10.49 -20.23
N LYS A 151 2.98 11.39 -21.19
CA LYS A 151 2.07 12.50 -21.52
C LYS A 151 0.70 12.01 -22.00
N GLY A 152 0.66 11.00 -22.87
CA GLY A 152 -0.59 10.42 -23.37
C GLY A 152 -1.42 9.79 -22.26
N LEU A 153 -0.77 9.00 -21.40
CA LEU A 153 -1.40 8.34 -20.25
C LEU A 153 -1.97 9.37 -19.26
N ILE A 154 -1.17 10.37 -18.90
CA ILE A 154 -1.60 11.46 -18.01
C ILE A 154 -2.80 12.20 -18.61
N LYS A 155 -2.73 12.56 -19.89
CA LYS A 155 -3.83 13.26 -20.56
C LYS A 155 -5.10 12.43 -20.58
N ALA A 156 -5.02 11.13 -20.88
CA ALA A 156 -6.17 10.23 -20.89
C ALA A 156 -6.81 10.11 -19.50
N ALA A 157 -6.01 9.91 -18.46
CA ALA A 157 -6.49 9.79 -17.09
C ALA A 157 -7.16 11.09 -16.62
N MET A 158 -6.55 12.25 -16.86
CA MET A 158 -7.14 13.55 -16.51
C MET A 158 -8.45 13.83 -17.25
N THR A 159 -8.53 13.45 -18.53
CA THR A 159 -9.73 13.71 -19.36
C THR A 159 -10.92 12.87 -18.91
N THR A 160 -10.67 11.65 -18.44
CA THR A 160 -11.72 10.67 -18.11
C THR A 160 -12.01 10.55 -16.62
N GLY A 161 -11.14 11.09 -15.75
CA GLY A 161 -11.17 10.83 -14.32
C GLY A 161 -10.82 9.37 -14.00
N ALA A 162 -9.95 8.74 -14.79
CA ALA A 162 -9.57 7.35 -14.59
C ALA A 162 -8.59 7.16 -13.43
N TRP A 163 -8.72 6.04 -12.73
CA TRP A 163 -7.66 5.57 -11.82
C TRP A 163 -6.63 4.76 -12.59
N ILE A 164 -5.35 5.02 -12.31
CA ILE A 164 -4.22 4.28 -12.90
C ILE A 164 -3.73 3.25 -11.89
N PHE A 165 -3.80 1.96 -12.22
CA PHE A 165 -3.22 0.87 -11.43
C PHE A 165 -1.88 0.44 -12.02
N THR A 166 -0.87 0.31 -11.16
CA THR A 166 0.49 -0.11 -11.53
C THR A 166 1.09 -1.03 -10.46
N GLY A 167 2.13 -1.78 -10.81
CA GLY A 167 2.83 -2.71 -9.91
C GLY A 167 3.67 -2.07 -8.78
N GLY A 168 3.48 -0.77 -8.50
CA GLY A 168 4.10 -0.08 -7.35
C GLY A 168 5.61 0.19 -7.45
N VAL A 169 6.29 -0.26 -8.51
CA VAL A 169 7.69 0.08 -8.77
C VAL A 169 7.74 1.43 -9.51
N SER A 170 8.48 2.40 -8.97
CA SER A 170 8.55 3.82 -9.41
C SER A 170 8.38 4.00 -10.92
N THR A 171 7.17 4.31 -11.38
CA THR A 171 6.95 4.75 -12.76
C THR A 171 7.31 6.22 -12.83
N ASP A 172 8.56 6.53 -13.16
CA ASP A 172 9.04 7.92 -13.29
C ASP A 172 8.21 8.77 -14.27
N ALA A 173 7.39 8.13 -15.12
CA ALA A 173 6.48 8.78 -16.05
C ALA A 173 5.41 9.67 -15.39
N LEU A 174 5.11 9.49 -14.09
CA LEU A 174 4.09 10.25 -13.36
C LEU A 174 4.67 11.43 -12.53
N LYS A 175 6.00 11.54 -12.39
CA LYS A 175 6.64 12.54 -11.52
C LYS A 175 6.58 13.98 -12.06
N ASP A 176 6.64 14.18 -13.37
CA ASP A 176 6.86 15.50 -13.99
C ASP A 176 5.62 16.42 -14.04
N HIS A 177 4.43 15.92 -13.73
CA HIS A 177 3.17 16.68 -13.91
C HIS A 177 2.44 17.04 -12.60
N SER A 178 2.96 16.65 -11.44
CA SER A 178 2.35 16.93 -10.14
C SER A 178 2.35 18.42 -9.76
N SER A 179 3.30 19.21 -10.29
CA SER A 179 3.57 20.56 -9.79
C SER A 179 2.65 21.68 -10.30
N LYS A 180 1.75 21.46 -11.27
CA LYS A 180 1.02 22.59 -11.92
C LYS A 180 -0.45 22.38 -12.33
N SER A 181 -1.08 21.22 -12.11
CA SER A 181 -2.43 20.98 -12.65
C SER A 181 -3.54 20.91 -11.58
N ARG A 182 -4.70 21.51 -11.90
CA ARG A 182 -5.92 21.51 -11.08
C ARG A 182 -6.66 20.16 -11.08
N GLY A 183 -6.17 19.15 -11.79
CA GLY A 183 -6.75 17.80 -11.83
C GLY A 183 -5.79 16.80 -11.19
N ARG A 184 -6.09 16.36 -9.96
CA ARG A 184 -5.28 15.34 -9.29
C ARG A 184 -5.52 13.99 -9.97
N ILE A 185 -4.50 13.46 -10.62
CA ILE A 185 -4.52 12.09 -11.16
C ILE A 185 -4.46 11.13 -9.97
N CYS A 186 -5.34 10.13 -9.94
CA CYS A 186 -5.27 9.05 -8.97
C CYS A 186 -4.45 7.90 -9.55
N ALA A 187 -3.28 7.66 -8.96
CA ALA A 187 -2.44 6.51 -9.27
C ALA A 187 -2.32 5.61 -8.04
N ILE A 188 -2.52 4.30 -8.24
CA ILE A 188 -2.52 3.28 -7.19
C ILE A 188 -1.43 2.27 -7.52
N GLY A 189 -0.43 2.18 -6.65
CA GLY A 189 0.65 1.21 -6.73
C GLY A 189 0.34 -0.03 -5.90
N ILE A 190 0.44 -1.22 -6.50
CA ILE A 190 0.29 -2.50 -5.82
C ILE A 190 1.63 -3.21 -5.86
N ALA A 191 2.32 -3.26 -4.72
CA ALA A 191 3.61 -3.93 -4.59
C ALA A 191 3.52 -5.10 -3.59
N PRO A 192 4.12 -6.27 -3.89
CA PRO A 192 4.30 -7.33 -2.89
C PRO A 192 5.13 -6.82 -1.71
N TRP A 193 4.65 -7.03 -0.48
CA TRP A 193 5.36 -6.59 0.73
C TRP A 193 6.81 -7.13 0.83
N GLY A 194 7.05 -8.33 0.30
CA GLY A 194 8.37 -8.97 0.32
C GLY A 194 9.44 -8.25 -0.50
N ILE A 195 9.05 -7.41 -1.47
CA ILE A 195 9.98 -6.63 -2.31
C ILE A 195 10.10 -5.16 -1.90
N VAL A 196 9.36 -4.73 -0.88
CA VAL A 196 9.41 -3.36 -0.38
C VAL A 196 10.66 -3.19 0.46
N GLU A 197 11.54 -2.28 0.03
CA GLU A 197 12.74 -1.89 0.77
C GLU A 197 12.35 -1.05 2.00
N ASN A 198 13.11 -1.16 3.10
CA ASN A 198 12.85 -0.46 4.37
C ASN A 198 11.41 -0.61 4.88
N LYS A 199 10.75 -1.73 4.58
CA LYS A 199 9.37 -2.01 4.99
C LYS A 199 9.14 -1.97 6.51
N GLU A 200 10.19 -2.10 7.30
CA GLU A 200 10.15 -2.01 8.75
C GLU A 200 9.76 -0.60 9.22
N ASP A 201 10.12 0.45 8.47
CA ASP A 201 9.73 1.83 8.77
C ASP A 201 8.22 2.02 8.58
N LEU A 202 7.62 1.28 7.63
CA LEU A 202 6.20 1.29 7.32
C LEU A 202 5.35 0.50 8.34
N ILE A 203 5.96 -0.10 9.35
CA ILE A 203 5.23 -0.81 10.42
C ILE A 203 4.78 0.20 11.47
N GLY A 204 3.47 0.26 11.64
CA GLY A 204 2.78 0.99 12.68
C GLY A 204 1.36 1.36 12.25
N LYS A 205 0.58 1.77 13.24
CA LYS A 205 -0.81 2.19 13.05
C LYS A 205 -0.84 3.69 12.87
N ASP A 206 -1.37 4.15 11.74
CA ASP A 206 -1.49 5.58 11.42
C ASP A 206 -0.13 6.30 11.38
N VAL A 207 0.88 5.60 10.87
CA VAL A 207 2.23 6.14 10.73
C VAL A 207 2.23 7.30 9.73
N SER A 208 2.98 8.35 10.02
CA SER A 208 3.25 9.43 9.06
C SER A 208 4.77 9.55 8.94
N LEU A 209 5.30 9.15 7.78
CA LEU A 209 6.73 9.18 7.43
C LEU A 209 6.98 10.22 6.35
#